data_AF-A0A952MAM7-F1
#
_entry.id   AF-A0A952MAM7-F1
#
_cell.length_a   1.000
_cell.length_b   1.000
_cell.length_c   1.000
_cell.angle_alpha   90.00
_cell.angle_beta   90.00
_cell.angle_gamma   90.00
#
_symmetry.space_group_name_H-M   'P 1'
#
loop_
_entity.id
_entity.type
_entity.pdbx_description
1 polymer ?
#
loop_
_entity_poly.entity_id
_entity_poly.type
_entity_poly.pdbx_seq_one_letter_code
_entity_poly.pdbx_strand_id
1 'polypeptide(L)'
;MENKINWKNAILAGIAGTVLFDLAGLILTGQWWDIPALLGDKTGLGFAYGVVGHYSNGILLGILYAGIAPSLWGPNWLRPLTFMAAETIALVWFFMFPLLGAGVAGLNMDPMAPVGSMIRHLLFAVPFIFLIKVKN
;
A
#
# COMPACT_ATOMS: atom_id res chain seq x y z
N MET A 1 -28.04 -6.03 -1.39
CA MET A 1 -27.75 -4.77 -0.67
C MET A 1 -26.70 -4.03 -1.48
N GLU A 2 -26.97 -2.79 -1.91
CA GLU A 2 -25.91 -1.95 -2.48
C GLU A 2 -24.94 -1.55 -1.36
N ASN A 3 -23.73 -2.10 -1.37
CA ASN A 3 -22.65 -1.58 -0.53
C ASN A 3 -22.08 -0.34 -1.20
N LYS A 4 -22.38 0.84 -0.66
CA LYS A 4 -21.79 2.11 -1.12
C LYS A 4 -20.50 2.38 -0.35
N ILE A 5 -19.48 2.84 -1.07
CA ILE A 5 -18.20 3.23 -0.49
C ILE A 5 -18.42 4.41 0.47
N ASN A 6 -17.95 4.27 1.71
CA ASN A 6 -17.78 5.42 2.60
C ASN A 6 -16.48 6.13 2.23
N TRP A 7 -16.59 7.12 1.33
CA TRP A 7 -15.45 7.86 0.78
C TRP A 7 -14.56 8.49 1.84
N LYS A 8 -15.16 9.10 2.87
CA LYS A 8 -14.40 9.72 3.96
C LYS A 8 -13.51 8.70 4.65
N ASN A 9 -14.07 7.55 5.03
CA ASN A 9 -13.31 6.52 5.71
C ASN A 9 -12.26 5.87 4.80
N ALA A 10 -12.58 5.64 3.52
CA ALA A 10 -11.64 5.08 2.56
C ALA A 10 -10.42 5.98 2.34
N ILE A 11 -10.64 7.28 2.16
CA ILE A 11 -9.57 8.29 2.00
C ILE A 11 -8.72 8.37 3.28
N LEU A 12 -9.36 8.49 4.45
CA LEU A 12 -8.63 8.55 5.72
C LEU A 12 -7.82 7.28 6.00
N ALA A 13 -8.37 6.11 5.66
CA ALA A 13 -7.67 4.85 5.80
C ALA A 13 -6.44 4.79 4.88
N GLY A 14 -6.58 5.21 3.62
CA GLY A 14 -5.47 5.29 2.67
C GLY A 14 -4.34 6.21 3.15
N ILE A 15 -4.67 7.43 3.59
CA ILE A 15 -3.67 8.38 4.12
C ILE A 15 -2.98 7.82 5.37
N ALA A 16 -3.76 7.34 6.35
CA ALA A 16 -3.20 6.76 7.57
C ALA A 16 -2.33 5.52 7.27
N GLY A 17 -2.76 4.70 6.30
CA GLY A 17 -2.00 3.55 5.84
C GLY A 17 -0.66 3.97 5.25
N THR A 18 -0.64 4.99 4.39
CA THR A 18 0.60 5.54 3.80
C THR A 18 1.56 6.05 4.88
N VAL A 19 1.04 6.73 5.91
CA VAL A 19 1.88 7.15 7.04
C VAL A 19 2.49 5.95 7.76
N LEU A 20 1.72 4.88 8.02
CA LEU A 20 2.26 3.67 8.64
C LEU A 20 3.27 2.95 7.73
N PHE A 21 3.07 2.99 6.42
CA PHE A 21 4.02 2.49 5.43
C PHE A 21 5.36 3.27 5.52
N ASP A 22 5.30 4.59 5.53
CA ASP A 22 6.47 5.47 5.64
C ASP A 22 7.20 5.27 6.99
N LEU A 23 6.45 5.11 8.09
CA LEU A 23 7.01 4.82 9.41
C LEU A 23 7.72 3.46 9.43
N ALA A 24 7.12 2.45 8.83
CA ALA A 24 7.76 1.15 8.67
C ALA A 24 9.03 1.27 7.82
N GLY A 25 9.01 2.10 6.77
CA GLY A 25 10.19 2.40 5.99
C GLY A 25 11.30 3.04 6.81
N LEU A 26 10.99 4.07 7.57
CA LEU A 26 11.92 4.73 8.48
C LEU A 26 12.56 3.75 9.46
N ILE A 27 11.77 2.85 10.07
CA ILE A 27 12.28 1.86 11.02
C ILE A 27 13.21 0.84 10.33
N LEU A 28 12.86 0.40 9.13
CA LEU A 28 13.59 -0.65 8.41
C LEU A 28 14.85 -0.15 7.69
N THR A 29 14.84 1.08 7.16
CA THR A 29 15.90 1.62 6.30
C THR A 29 16.56 2.89 6.85
N GLY A 30 16.02 3.47 7.92
CA GLY A 30 16.48 4.75 8.45
C GLY A 30 16.10 5.96 7.60
N GLN A 31 15.27 5.79 6.57
CA GLN A 31 14.89 6.85 5.63
C GLN A 31 13.40 7.13 5.70
N TRP A 32 13.05 8.37 6.07
CA TRP A 32 11.69 8.88 5.92
C TRP A 32 11.46 9.22 4.44
N TRP A 33 10.32 8.80 3.89
CA TRP A 33 9.97 9.09 2.49
C TRP A 33 10.95 8.59 1.43
N ASP A 34 11.50 7.39 1.64
CA ASP A 34 12.31 6.70 0.62
C ASP A 34 11.52 6.44 -0.68
N ILE A 35 10.25 6.02 -0.57
CA ILE A 35 9.39 5.76 -1.74
C ILE A 35 8.99 7.05 -2.47
N PRO A 36 8.50 8.12 -1.80
CA PRO A 36 8.31 9.41 -2.45
C PRO A 36 9.55 9.93 -3.18
N ALA A 37 10.74 9.83 -2.57
CA ALA A 37 11.99 10.22 -3.23
C ALA A 37 12.23 9.38 -4.49
N LEU A 38 12.14 8.05 -4.38
CA LEU A 38 12.29 7.14 -5.52
C LEU A 38 11.29 7.44 -6.64
N LEU A 39 10.03 7.72 -6.31
CA LEU A 39 9.00 8.07 -7.30
C LEU A 39 9.31 9.41 -7.99
N GLY A 40 9.72 10.42 -7.23
CA GLY A 40 10.12 11.71 -7.78
C GLY A 40 11.29 11.59 -8.76
N ASP A 41 12.29 10.78 -8.42
CA ASP A 41 13.47 10.53 -9.25
C ASP A 41 13.13 9.72 -10.51
N LYS A 42 12.36 8.63 -10.37
CA LYS A 42 11.98 7.75 -11.48
C LYS A 42 11.04 8.43 -12.48
N THR A 43 10.24 9.39 -12.03
CA THR A 43 9.35 10.16 -12.91
C THR A 43 10.01 11.43 -13.48
N GLY A 44 11.11 11.88 -12.89
CA GLY A 44 11.75 13.16 -13.23
C GLY A 44 10.93 14.39 -12.84
N LEU A 45 9.86 14.22 -12.04
CA LEU A 45 8.95 15.29 -11.64
C LEU A 45 9.26 15.84 -10.23
N GLY A 46 10.29 15.29 -9.58
CA GLY A 46 10.83 15.78 -8.33
C GLY A 46 10.07 15.32 -7.08
N PHE A 47 10.63 15.66 -5.92
CA PHE A 47 10.20 15.11 -4.63
C PHE A 47 8.74 15.42 -4.28
N ALA A 48 8.28 16.66 -4.51
CA ALA A 48 6.91 17.06 -4.20
C ALA A 48 5.89 16.24 -5.00
N TYR A 49 6.18 15.96 -6.27
CA TYR A 49 5.35 15.07 -7.08
C TYR A 49 5.35 13.64 -6.52
N GLY A 50 6.52 13.14 -6.12
CA GLY A 50 6.65 11.83 -5.49
C GLY A 50 5.81 11.68 -4.22
N VAL A 51 5.78 12.70 -3.36
CA VAL A 51 4.93 12.70 -2.14
C VAL A 51 3.45 12.68 -2.51
N VAL A 52 3.01 13.55 -3.41
CA VAL A 52 1.61 13.58 -3.86
C VAL A 52 1.21 12.27 -4.50
N GLY A 53 2.06 11.70 -5.37
CA GLY A 53 1.85 10.42 -6.02
C GLY A 53 1.74 9.26 -5.02
N HIS A 54 2.63 9.21 -4.03
CA HIS A 54 2.63 8.16 -3.01
C HIS A 54 1.34 8.18 -2.16
N TYR A 55 0.93 9.35 -1.67
CA TYR A 55 -0.30 9.49 -0.88
C TYR A 55 -1.57 9.30 -1.71
N SER A 56 -1.56 9.75 -2.98
CA SER A 56 -2.67 9.48 -3.92
C SER A 56 -2.83 7.99 -4.18
N ASN A 57 -1.73 7.25 -4.32
CA ASN A 57 -1.77 5.79 -4.48
C ASN A 57 -2.35 5.10 -3.23
N GLY A 58 -1.96 5.54 -2.03
CA GLY A 58 -2.54 5.04 -0.79
C GLY A 58 -4.05 5.29 -0.68
N ILE A 59 -4.51 6.49 -1.05
CA ILE A 59 -5.94 6.83 -1.12
C ILE A 59 -6.66 5.92 -2.12
N LEU A 60 -6.09 5.74 -3.32
CA LEU A 60 -6.66 4.87 -4.36
C LEU A 60 -6.82 3.44 -3.85
N LEU A 61 -5.80 2.87 -3.20
CA LEU A 61 -5.88 1.53 -2.61
C LEU A 61 -6.96 1.43 -1.54
N GLY A 62 -7.12 2.47 -0.70
CA GLY A 62 -8.22 2.54 0.28
C GLY A 62 -9.60 2.51 -0.36
N ILE A 63 -9.79 3.24 -1.47
CA ILE A 63 -11.04 3.26 -2.25
C ILE A 63 -11.29 1.92 -2.94
N LEU A 64 -10.26 1.34 -3.58
CA LEU A 64 -10.35 0.04 -4.25
C LEU A 64 -10.74 -1.06 -3.25
N TYR A 65 -10.05 -1.11 -2.10
CA TYR A 65 -10.41 -2.04 -1.04
C TYR A 65 -11.85 -1.83 -0.57
N ALA A 66 -12.27 -0.59 -0.28
CA ALA A 66 -13.65 -0.32 0.14
C ALA A 66 -14.70 -0.78 -0.89
N GLY A 67 -14.39 -0.72 -2.19
CA GLY A 67 -15.26 -1.20 -3.27
C GLY A 67 -15.37 -2.72 -3.33
N ILE A 68 -14.26 -3.44 -3.15
CA ILE A 68 -14.23 -4.90 -3.30
C ILE A 68 -14.41 -5.67 -1.98
N ALA A 69 -14.21 -5.03 -0.82
CA ALA A 69 -14.23 -5.68 0.49
C ALA A 69 -15.48 -6.52 0.75
N PRO A 70 -16.70 -6.14 0.32
CA PRO A 70 -17.89 -6.98 0.44
C PRO A 70 -17.82 -8.32 -0.29
N SER A 71 -17.02 -8.39 -1.34
CA SER A 71 -16.81 -9.60 -2.16
C SER A 71 -15.63 -10.45 -1.68
N LEU A 72 -14.83 -9.95 -0.73
CA LEU A 72 -13.70 -10.69 -0.17
C LEU A 72 -14.14 -11.62 0.96
N TRP A 73 -13.57 -12.82 0.97
CA TRP A 73 -13.78 -13.81 2.03
C TRP A 73 -13.04 -13.42 3.32
N GLY A 74 -13.60 -13.83 4.46
CA GLY A 74 -12.99 -13.69 5.79
C GLY A 74 -13.62 -12.59 6.67
N PRO A 75 -13.19 -12.45 7.93
CA PRO A 75 -13.64 -11.38 8.82
C PRO A 75 -13.06 -10.00 8.44
N ASN A 76 -13.64 -8.92 8.98
CA ASN A 76 -13.23 -7.54 8.69
C ASN A 76 -11.75 -7.22 8.98
N TRP A 77 -11.09 -7.97 9.86
CA TRP A 77 -9.66 -7.78 10.14
C TRP A 77 -8.75 -8.54 9.18
N LEU A 78 -9.22 -9.64 8.59
CA LEU A 78 -8.40 -10.50 7.72
C LEU A 78 -8.47 -10.04 6.25
N ARG A 79 -9.66 -9.63 5.79
CA ARG A 79 -9.87 -9.11 4.42
C ARG A 79 -8.85 -8.06 3.95
N PRO A 80 -8.52 -7.01 4.74
CA PRO A 80 -7.57 -6.00 4.27
C PRO A 80 -6.13 -6.55 4.22
N LEU A 81 -5.78 -7.46 5.12
CA LEU A 81 -4.44 -8.08 5.14
C LEU A 81 -4.24 -9.00 3.93
N THR A 82 -5.23 -9.82 3.59
CA THR A 82 -5.16 -10.71 2.42
C THR A 82 -5.19 -9.92 1.12
N PHE A 83 -6.05 -8.88 1.03
CA PHE A 83 -6.06 -7.95 -0.10
C PHE A 83 -4.67 -7.33 -0.32
N MET A 84 -4.07 -6.82 0.76
CA MET A 84 -2.81 -6.11 0.68
C MET A 84 -1.62 -7.02 0.40
N ALA A 85 -1.62 -8.24 0.96
CA ALA A 85 -0.61 -9.24 0.61
C ALA A 85 -0.71 -9.66 -0.88
N ALA A 86 -1.94 -9.85 -1.39
CA ALA A 86 -2.16 -10.17 -2.80
C ALA A 86 -1.73 -9.02 -3.72
N GLU A 87 -2.05 -7.78 -3.35
CA GLU A 87 -1.59 -6.57 -4.03
C GLU A 87 -0.06 -6.50 -4.05
N THR A 88 0.60 -6.74 -2.92
CA THR A 88 2.06 -6.73 -2.83
C THR A 88 2.69 -7.76 -3.77
N ILE A 89 2.17 -8.99 -3.78
CA ILE A 89 2.71 -10.05 -4.64
C ILE A 89 2.45 -9.73 -6.11
N ALA A 90 1.21 -9.41 -6.46
CA ALA A 90 0.81 -9.24 -7.86
C ALA A 90 1.36 -7.94 -8.47
N LEU A 91 1.18 -6.81 -7.79
CA LEU A 91 1.48 -5.49 -8.32
C LEU A 91 2.87 -4.99 -7.93
N VAL A 92 3.39 -5.35 -6.76
CA VAL A 92 4.72 -4.89 -6.34
C VAL A 92 5.80 -5.87 -6.80
N TRP A 93 5.69 -7.15 -6.44
CA TRP A 93 6.74 -8.14 -6.70
C TRP A 93 6.82 -8.58 -8.15
N PHE A 94 5.68 -8.82 -8.80
CA PHE A 94 5.65 -9.30 -10.18
C PHE A 94 5.54 -8.18 -11.22
N PHE A 95 5.20 -6.96 -10.81
CA PHE A 95 5.01 -5.85 -11.75
C PHE A 95 5.93 -4.66 -11.46
N MET A 96 5.76 -3.95 -10.33
CA MET A 96 6.47 -2.70 -10.07
C MET A 96 7.98 -2.90 -9.88
N PHE A 97 8.42 -3.89 -9.09
CA PHE A 97 9.86 -4.14 -8.89
C PHE A 97 10.58 -4.54 -10.18
N PRO A 98 10.07 -5.48 -11.00
CA PRO A 98 10.62 -5.74 -12.32
C PRO A 98 10.65 -4.49 -13.22
N LEU A 99 9.57 -3.72 -13.25
CA LEU A 99 9.48 -2.48 -14.04
C LEU A 99 10.57 -1.46 -13.64
N LEU A 100 10.92 -1.41 -12.35
CA LEU A 100 11.97 -0.53 -11.82
C LEU A 100 13.39 -1.10 -11.96
N GLY A 101 13.55 -2.30 -12.54
CA GLY A 101 14.83 -3.00 -12.69
C GLY A 101 15.30 -3.76 -11.44
N ALA A 102 14.46 -3.86 -10.41
CA ALA A 102 14.77 -4.53 -9.14
C ALA A 102 14.57 -6.06 -9.20
N GLY A 103 14.07 -6.60 -10.32
CA GLY A 103 13.77 -8.02 -10.48
C GLY A 103 12.51 -8.46 -9.73
N VAL A 104 12.18 -9.76 -9.83
CA VAL A 104 11.01 -10.33 -9.15
C VAL A 104 11.19 -10.22 -7.63
N ALA A 105 10.17 -9.67 -6.96
CA ALA A 105 10.17 -9.40 -5.52
C ALA A 105 11.32 -8.49 -5.03
N GLY A 106 12.02 -7.79 -5.93
CA GLY A 106 13.10 -6.87 -5.58
C GLY A 106 14.46 -7.54 -5.34
N LEU A 107 14.61 -8.82 -5.70
CA LEU A 107 15.79 -9.63 -5.38
C LEU A 107 17.10 -9.17 -6.05
N ASN A 108 17.04 -8.39 -7.13
CA ASN A 108 18.25 -7.81 -7.72
C ASN A 108 18.77 -6.60 -6.94
N MET A 109 17.95 -6.03 -6.05
CA MET A 109 18.32 -4.87 -5.23
C MET A 109 18.78 -5.31 -3.84
N ASP A 110 17.97 -6.13 -3.16
CA ASP A 110 18.25 -6.60 -1.81
C ASP A 110 17.52 -7.94 -1.57
N PRO A 111 18.20 -9.00 -1.09
CA PRO A 111 17.56 -10.26 -0.71
C PRO A 111 16.41 -10.11 0.32
N MET A 112 16.43 -9.06 1.14
CA MET A 112 15.40 -8.75 2.13
C MET A 112 14.25 -7.88 1.59
N ALA A 113 14.32 -7.41 0.35
CA ALA A 113 13.26 -6.61 -0.28
C ALA A 113 11.86 -7.27 -0.23
N PRO A 114 11.70 -8.59 -0.42
CA PRO A 114 10.38 -9.23 -0.30
C PRO A 114 9.82 -9.08 1.12
N VAL A 115 10.64 -9.34 2.14
CA VAL A 115 10.21 -9.26 3.54
C VAL A 115 9.89 -7.82 3.93
N GLY A 116 10.79 -6.88 3.61
CA GLY A 116 10.60 -5.47 3.92
C GLY A 116 9.34 -4.89 3.25
N SER A 117 9.15 -5.17 1.95
CA SER A 117 7.96 -4.71 1.24
C SER A 117 6.67 -5.31 1.79
N MET A 118 6.63 -6.61 2.11
CA MET A 118 5.45 -7.23 2.70
C MET A 118 5.11 -6.63 4.06
N ILE A 119 6.09 -6.41 4.94
CA ILE A 119 5.87 -5.79 6.26
C ILE A 119 5.24 -4.40 6.10
N ARG A 120 5.80 -3.56 5.22
CA ARG A 120 5.28 -2.20 5.00
C ARG A 120 3.83 -2.21 4.50
N HIS A 121 3.50 -3.11 3.58
CA HIS A 121 2.15 -3.22 3.04
C HIS A 121 1.16 -3.81 4.07
N LEU A 122 1.55 -4.81 4.86
CA LEU A 122 0.69 -5.31 5.93
C LEU A 122 0.41 -4.24 7.01
N LEU A 123 1.39 -3.39 7.33
CA LEU A 123 1.19 -2.24 8.21
C LEU A 123 0.30 -1.16 7.57
N PHE A 124 0.45 -0.91 6.27
CA PHE A 124 -0.44 -0.04 5.51
C PHE A 124 -1.91 -0.48 5.61
N ALA A 125 -2.19 -1.78 5.67
CA ALA A 125 -3.56 -2.31 5.79
C ALA A 125 -4.19 -2.15 7.19
N VAL A 126 -3.41 -1.82 8.23
CA VAL A 126 -3.92 -1.73 9.61
C VAL A 126 -5.10 -0.75 9.76
N PRO A 127 -5.06 0.48 9.23
CA PRO A 127 -6.17 1.43 9.36
C PRO A 127 -7.45 0.94 8.66
N PHE A 128 -7.31 0.08 7.64
CA PHE A 128 -8.44 -0.43 6.86
C PHE A 128 -9.30 -1.34 7.73
N ILE A 129 -8.68 -2.11 8.64
CA ILE A 129 -9.37 -2.97 9.63
C ILE A 129 -10.39 -2.18 10.45
N PHE A 130 -10.04 -0.96 10.84
CA PHE A 130 -10.83 -0.16 11.78
C PHE A 130 -11.79 0.81 11.08
N LEU A 131 -11.37 1.38 9.95
CA LEU A 131 -12.10 2.45 9.27
C LEU A 131 -13.03 1.94 8.17
N ILE A 132 -12.72 0.80 7.55
CA ILE A 132 -13.49 0.24 6.44
C ILE A 132 -14.14 -1.07 6.90
N LYS A 133 -15.37 -0.96 7.41
CA LYS A 133 -16.14 -2.09 7.93
C LYS A 133 -17.15 -2.59 6.91
N VAL A 134 -17.12 -3.89 6.62
CA VAL A 134 -18.16 -4.59 5.87
C VAL A 134 -19.20 -5.10 6.87
N LYS A 135 -20.49 -4.81 6.62
CA LYS A 135 -21.59 -5.48 7.32
C LYS A 135 -21.73 -6.88 6.72
N ASN A 136 -21.50 -7.91 7.54
CA ASN A 136 -21.80 -9.30 7.18
C ASN A 136 -23.30 -9.55 7.27
#